data_AF-A0A9D1Q230-F1
#
_entry.id   AF-A0A9D1Q230-F1
#
_cell.length_a   1.000
_cell.length_b   1.000
_cell.length_c   1.000
_cell.angle_alpha   90.00
_cell.angle_beta   90.00
_cell.angle_gamma   90.00
#
_symmetry.space_group_name_H-M   'P 1'
#
loop_
_entity.id
_entity.type
_entity.pdbx_description
1 polymer ?
#
loop_
_entity_poly.entity_id
_entity_poly.type
_entity_poly.pdbx_seq_one_letter_code
_entity_poly.pdbx_strand_id
1 'polypeptide(L)'
;MKSIVSTIKSAHKKAAALFLAALIAVFAPAFACANVALGAARNAVTITCCGMQFSYYDDIVPAVNHVVAEEFFRNKVNAAPETKAEYVAALTEAGYSRKKAMLAAYPALGGFFDKINAAVSRKAEDSSIKFLAEDKPRFSISREKPGRTADEKDFYNKLFLLWQHNLSGRITLDVKAVAPSVTAAENQKRILLRSEFFTDYSSSGANRSSNIELAMRALNGTRLKCGGQFSFNAAVGPRTEKRGYKQAKIIVGGKYVDGIGGGVCQVSTTLYNAALEAGLCIDEASGHTLASSYIQPSFDATVNSGTVDLKFTNCTEGEIFISAVCDGKKAVIKIFGTENPYEIRRRYVITRRGSVPEDEIILDTEGRYFTDESESGELVRIKNGLAGFESEGYLDYYQNGKKVFSRRIRRDKYASIRGILAKKP
;
A
#
# COMPACT_ATOMS: atom_id res chain seq x y z
N MET A 1 44.27 91.52 4.34
CA MET A 1 43.60 91.28 5.65
C MET A 1 42.24 90.57 5.59
N LYS A 2 41.43 90.67 4.51
CA LYS A 2 40.12 89.96 4.45
C LYS A 2 40.19 88.44 4.19
N SER A 3 41.32 87.90 3.72
CA SER A 3 41.50 86.45 3.45
C SER A 3 42.00 85.64 4.67
N ILE A 4 42.62 86.27 5.67
CA ILE A 4 43.10 85.58 6.88
C ILE A 4 41.97 85.42 7.92
N VAL A 5 41.00 86.34 7.92
CA VAL A 5 39.85 86.33 8.86
C VAL A 5 38.80 85.26 8.48
N SER A 6 38.68 84.85 7.21
CA SER A 6 37.74 83.79 6.81
C SER A 6 38.27 82.39 7.14
N THR A 7 39.58 82.17 7.04
CA THR A 7 40.23 80.89 7.36
C THR A 7 40.19 80.59 8.87
N ILE A 8 40.31 81.61 9.72
CA ILE A 8 40.24 81.46 11.19
C ILE A 8 38.81 81.17 11.67
N LYS A 9 37.77 81.75 11.04
CA LYS A 9 36.36 81.46 11.34
C LYS A 9 35.91 80.06 10.90
N SER A 10 36.50 79.52 9.83
CA SER A 10 36.26 78.15 9.36
C SER A 10 36.88 77.09 10.28
N ALA A 11 38.10 77.33 10.77
CA ALA A 11 38.79 76.45 11.70
C ALA A 11 38.12 76.38 13.09
N HIS A 12 37.61 77.50 13.62
CA HIS A 12 36.90 77.52 14.90
C HIS A 12 35.53 76.82 14.86
N LYS A 13 34.79 76.87 13.74
CA LYS A 13 33.54 76.12 13.59
C LYS A 13 33.75 74.61 13.48
N LYS A 14 34.84 74.15 12.85
CA LYS A 14 35.18 72.72 12.77
C LYS A 14 35.75 72.19 14.10
N ALA A 15 36.53 72.98 14.84
CA ALA A 15 37.01 72.61 16.16
C ALA A 15 35.89 72.54 17.21
N ALA A 16 34.92 73.48 17.19
CA ALA A 16 33.76 73.44 18.07
C ALA A 16 32.79 72.29 17.76
N ALA A 17 32.64 71.90 16.48
CA ALA A 17 31.83 70.75 16.09
C ALA A 17 32.49 69.40 16.46
N LEU A 18 33.82 69.29 16.39
CA LEU A 18 34.53 68.09 16.87
C LEU A 18 34.56 68.00 18.40
N PHE A 19 34.60 69.12 19.13
CA PHE A 19 34.52 69.10 20.61
C PHE A 19 33.11 68.75 21.11
N LEU A 20 32.06 69.15 20.40
CA LEU A 20 30.67 68.79 20.74
C LEU A 20 30.37 67.33 20.38
N ALA A 21 30.93 66.80 19.28
CA ALA A 21 30.83 65.38 18.93
C ALA A 21 31.64 64.47 19.87
N ALA A 22 32.77 64.94 20.40
CA ALA A 22 33.58 64.21 21.39
C ALA A 22 32.94 64.22 22.79
N LEU A 23 32.24 65.28 23.20
CA LEU A 23 31.50 65.27 24.47
C LEU A 23 30.24 64.37 24.44
N ILE A 24 29.60 64.23 23.27
CA ILE A 24 28.45 63.33 23.09
C ILE A 24 28.89 61.85 23.01
N ALA A 25 30.12 61.57 22.58
CA ALA A 25 30.66 60.21 22.52
C ALA A 25 31.26 59.71 23.85
N VAL A 26 31.59 60.60 24.80
CA VAL A 26 32.20 60.22 26.11
C VAL A 26 31.18 60.10 27.25
N PHE A 27 29.93 60.54 27.05
CA PHE A 27 28.80 60.29 27.99
C PHE A 27 27.80 59.23 27.50
N ALA A 28 28.20 58.40 26.54
CA ALA A 28 27.37 57.37 25.92
C ALA A 28 27.13 56.07 26.72
N PRO A 29 27.72 55.82 27.92
CA PRO A 29 27.28 54.71 28.77
C PRO A 29 26.93 55.17 30.20
N ALA A 30 26.04 56.14 30.35
CA ALA A 30 25.43 56.44 31.66
C ALA A 30 23.94 56.79 31.61
N PHE A 31 23.34 56.86 30.42
CA PHE A 31 21.88 57.04 30.23
C PHE A 31 21.16 55.78 29.72
N ALA A 32 21.83 54.63 29.71
CA ALA A 32 21.25 53.32 29.37
C ALA A 32 20.75 52.52 30.59
N CYS A 33 20.84 53.07 31.80
CA CYS A 33 20.45 52.39 33.05
C CYS A 33 19.74 53.33 34.03
N ALA A 34 18.74 54.10 33.59
CA ALA A 34 17.85 54.83 34.50
C ALA A 34 16.59 55.34 33.78
N ASN A 35 15.74 54.42 33.33
CA ASN A 35 14.28 54.58 33.27
C ASN A 35 13.65 53.26 32.78
N VAL A 36 13.91 52.18 33.51
CA VAL A 36 12.93 51.09 33.62
C VAL A 36 11.92 51.56 34.67
N ALA A 37 11.12 52.55 34.29
CA ALA A 37 9.94 52.91 35.04
C ALA A 37 8.94 51.75 34.89
N LEU A 38 8.57 51.17 36.02
CA LEU A 38 7.49 50.23 36.20
C LEU A 38 6.23 50.67 35.43
N GLY A 39 5.60 49.72 34.75
CA GLY A 39 4.15 49.72 34.53
C GLY A 39 3.64 50.46 33.29
N ALA A 40 3.89 49.92 32.10
CA ALA A 40 3.03 50.16 30.94
C ALA A 40 2.60 48.79 30.38
N ALA A 41 1.28 48.60 30.23
CA ALA A 41 0.65 47.32 29.99
C ALA A 41 1.23 46.59 28.77
N ARG A 42 1.95 45.49 28.99
CA ARG A 42 2.36 44.60 27.90
C ARG A 42 1.15 43.84 27.38
N ASN A 43 1.11 43.56 26.08
CA ASN A 43 0.04 42.80 25.47
C ASN A 43 0.01 41.40 26.08
N ALA A 44 -1.08 41.10 26.79
CA ALA A 44 -1.41 39.77 27.25
C ALA A 44 -2.62 39.28 26.46
N VAL A 45 -2.50 38.11 25.84
CA VAL A 45 -3.61 37.50 25.12
C VAL A 45 -3.83 36.09 25.61
N THR A 46 -5.08 35.78 25.94
CA THR A 46 -5.49 34.40 26.20
C THR A 46 -6.13 33.82 24.94
N ILE A 47 -5.55 32.74 24.43
CA ILE A 47 -6.08 31.98 23.30
C ILE A 47 -6.80 30.76 23.85
N THR A 48 -8.07 30.62 23.53
CA THR A 48 -8.84 29.39 23.79
C THR A 48 -8.90 28.57 22.52
N CYS A 49 -8.46 27.31 22.55
CA CYS A 49 -8.55 26.38 21.43
C CYS A 49 -8.91 24.99 21.93
N CYS A 50 -9.99 24.40 21.39
CA CYS A 50 -10.50 23.08 21.83
C CYS A 50 -10.71 22.95 23.36
N GLY A 51 -11.13 24.03 24.03
CA GLY A 51 -11.34 24.06 25.49
C GLY A 51 -10.05 24.23 26.32
N MET A 52 -8.88 24.22 25.69
CA MET A 52 -7.61 24.55 26.34
C MET A 52 -7.34 26.05 26.27
N GLN A 53 -6.69 26.60 27.29
CA GLN A 53 -6.30 28.00 27.34
C GLN A 53 -4.78 28.15 27.30
N PHE A 54 -4.31 29.09 26.49
CA PHE A 54 -2.90 29.42 26.33
C PHE A 54 -2.74 30.92 26.51
N SER A 55 -1.80 31.35 27.34
CA SER A 55 -1.52 32.78 27.54
C SER A 55 -0.22 33.16 26.83
N TYR A 56 -0.32 34.16 25.96
CA TYR A 56 0.82 34.81 25.35
C TYR A 56 1.11 36.12 26.09
N TYR A 57 2.39 36.34 26.41
CA TYR A 57 2.89 37.56 27.01
C TYR A 57 3.97 38.14 26.09
N ASP A 58 3.81 39.41 25.73
CA ASP A 58 4.80 40.15 24.94
C ASP A 58 5.95 40.65 25.82
N ASP A 59 6.79 39.71 26.26
CA ASP A 59 7.93 40.01 27.12
C ASP A 59 9.12 40.61 26.39
N ILE A 60 9.91 41.42 27.10
CA ILE A 60 11.18 41.97 26.57
C ILE A 60 12.10 40.82 26.19
N VAL A 61 12.54 40.85 24.93
CA VAL A 61 13.51 39.89 24.40
C VAL A 61 14.91 40.49 24.57
N PRO A 62 15.81 39.85 25.33
CA PRO A 62 17.18 40.34 25.49
C PRO A 62 17.96 40.16 24.19
N ALA A 63 18.68 41.20 23.77
CA ALA A 63 19.58 41.10 22.63
C ALA A 63 20.90 40.44 23.05
N VAL A 64 21.32 39.41 22.31
CA VAL A 64 22.55 38.65 22.62
C VAL A 64 23.82 39.33 22.10
N ASN A 65 23.69 40.30 21.20
CA ASN A 65 24.78 41.14 20.67
C ASN A 65 24.22 42.42 20.02
N HIS A 66 25.13 43.30 19.57
CA HIS A 66 24.77 44.60 18.99
C HIS A 66 23.98 44.49 17.67
N VAL A 67 24.27 43.49 16.83
CA VAL A 67 23.55 43.28 15.55
C VAL A 67 22.09 42.93 15.82
N VAL A 68 21.84 42.02 16.76
CA VAL A 68 20.50 41.63 17.20
C VAL A 68 19.77 42.79 17.87
N ALA A 69 20.47 43.61 18.65
CA ALA A 69 19.88 44.80 19.26
C ALA A 69 19.41 45.82 18.21
N GLU A 70 20.22 46.04 17.17
CA GLU A 70 19.85 46.93 16.06
C GLU A 70 18.65 46.36 15.28
N GLU A 71 18.64 45.06 14.99
CA GLU A 71 17.52 44.40 14.33
C GLU A 71 16.22 44.50 15.15
N PHE A 72 16.29 44.26 16.46
CA PHE A 72 15.15 44.38 17.36
C PHE A 72 14.61 45.81 17.38
N PHE A 73 15.49 46.82 17.35
CA PHE A 73 15.09 48.21 17.27
C PHE A 73 14.40 48.56 15.94
N ARG A 74 14.94 48.07 14.81
CA ARG A 74 14.33 48.25 13.48
C ARG A 74 12.95 47.61 13.40
N ASN A 75 12.83 46.38 13.92
CA ASN A 75 11.61 45.59 13.88
C ASN A 75 10.63 45.89 15.03
N LYS A 76 10.94 46.87 15.89
CA LYS A 76 10.09 47.29 17.03
C LYS A 76 9.83 46.18 18.05
N VAL A 77 10.72 45.18 18.16
CA VAL A 77 10.55 43.98 19.00
C VAL A 77 10.37 44.28 20.49
N ASN A 78 11.00 45.32 21.03
CA ASN A 78 10.86 45.73 22.43
C ASN A 78 10.14 47.09 22.58
N ALA A 79 9.48 47.58 21.52
CA ALA A 79 8.72 48.83 21.57
C ALA A 79 7.40 48.66 22.32
N ALA A 80 6.74 49.79 22.63
CA ALA A 80 5.40 49.78 23.22
C ALA A 80 4.39 49.09 22.27
N PRO A 81 3.33 48.45 22.82
CA PRO A 81 2.31 47.77 22.03
C PRO A 81 1.72 48.56 20.86
N GLU A 82 1.45 49.85 21.05
CA GLU A 82 0.84 50.73 20.06
C GLU A 82 1.80 50.91 18.87
N THR A 83 3.08 51.14 19.15
CA THR A 83 4.14 51.26 18.14
C THR A 83 4.32 49.96 17.36
N LYS A 84 4.21 48.80 18.03
CA LYS A 84 4.23 47.50 17.35
C LYS A 84 3.02 47.32 16.44
N ALA A 85 1.81 47.66 16.91
CA ALA A 85 0.59 47.53 16.13
C ALA A 85 0.63 48.39 14.86
N GLU A 86 1.08 49.65 14.96
CA GLU A 86 1.30 50.53 13.80
C GLU A 86 2.32 49.96 12.82
N TYR A 87 3.45 49.45 13.32
CA TYR A 87 4.48 48.86 12.48
C TYR A 87 3.98 47.61 11.73
N VAL A 88 3.25 46.73 12.41
CA VAL A 88 2.66 45.54 11.78
C VAL A 88 1.60 45.93 10.74
N ALA A 89 0.78 46.95 11.00
CA ALA A 89 -0.20 47.46 10.04
C ALA A 89 0.50 48.00 8.78
N ALA A 90 1.54 48.82 8.92
CA ALA A 90 2.32 49.36 7.81
C ALA A 90 2.97 48.25 6.96
N LEU A 91 3.53 47.21 7.60
CA LEU A 91 4.06 46.04 6.86
C LEU A 91 2.96 45.31 6.08
N THR A 92 1.76 45.18 6.67
CA THR A 92 0.63 44.53 6.00
C THR A 92 0.15 45.36 4.80
N GLU A 93 0.08 46.70 4.92
CA GLU A 93 -0.22 47.62 3.82
C GLU A 93 0.83 47.59 2.72
N ALA A 94 2.09 47.38 3.08
CA ALA A 94 3.20 47.16 2.14
C ALA A 94 3.17 45.77 1.47
N GLY A 95 2.13 44.96 1.70
CA GLY A 95 1.91 43.67 1.04
C GLY A 95 2.52 42.45 1.74
N TYR A 96 3.06 42.61 2.95
CA TYR A 96 3.52 41.46 3.74
C TYR A 96 2.33 40.67 4.26
N SER A 97 2.45 39.34 4.33
CA SER A 97 1.42 38.53 4.97
C SER A 97 1.34 38.86 6.47
N ARG A 98 0.13 38.78 7.05
CA ARG A 98 -0.08 39.03 8.49
C ARG A 98 0.86 38.22 9.38
N LYS A 99 1.11 36.94 9.04
CA LYS A 99 2.11 36.11 9.74
C LYS A 99 3.50 36.76 9.70
N LYS A 100 3.97 37.16 8.52
CA LYS A 100 5.32 37.73 8.35
C LYS A 100 5.44 39.10 9.05
N ALA A 101 4.41 39.94 8.94
CA ALA A 101 4.37 41.24 9.62
C ALA A 101 4.37 41.07 11.15
N MET A 102 3.53 40.19 11.69
CA MET A 102 3.44 39.91 13.12
C MET A 102 4.75 39.31 13.67
N LEU A 103 5.36 38.35 12.98
CA LEU A 103 6.61 37.73 13.41
C LEU A 103 7.80 38.70 13.40
N ALA A 104 7.75 39.78 12.62
CA ALA A 104 8.78 40.82 12.68
C ALA A 104 8.77 41.54 14.04
N ALA A 105 7.61 41.95 14.53
CA ALA A 105 7.47 42.66 15.81
C ALA A 105 7.36 41.73 17.03
N TYR A 106 6.91 40.50 16.82
CA TYR A 106 6.63 39.51 17.87
C TYR A 106 7.29 38.16 17.52
N PRO A 107 8.62 38.05 17.65
CA PRO A 107 9.37 36.87 17.21
C PRO A 107 8.99 35.58 17.94
N ALA A 108 8.49 35.69 19.18
CA ALA A 108 8.04 34.53 19.97
C ALA A 108 6.69 33.95 19.54
N LEU A 109 5.90 34.64 18.69
CA LEU A 109 4.56 34.17 18.30
C LEU A 109 4.60 32.86 17.51
N GLY A 110 5.63 32.62 16.70
CA GLY A 110 5.75 31.39 15.92
C GLY A 110 5.87 30.17 16.83
N GLY A 111 6.85 30.19 17.75
CA GLY A 111 7.02 29.12 18.74
C GLY A 111 5.84 28.99 19.70
N PHE A 112 5.11 30.09 19.98
CA PHE A 112 3.88 30.02 20.76
C PHE A 112 2.73 29.36 20.00
N PHE A 113 2.55 29.68 18.72
CA PHE A 113 1.60 28.98 17.86
C PHE A 113 1.94 27.49 17.75
N ASP A 114 3.22 27.14 17.60
CA ASP A 114 3.66 25.75 17.55
C ASP A 114 3.28 24.98 18.82
N LYS A 115 3.38 25.61 20.01
CA LYS A 115 2.92 25.02 21.27
C LYS A 115 1.41 24.77 21.27
N ILE A 116 0.61 25.74 20.82
CA ILE A 116 -0.86 25.57 20.69
C ILE A 116 -1.15 24.42 19.73
N ASN A 117 -0.54 24.46 18.54
CA ASN A 117 -0.76 23.48 17.50
C ASN A 117 -0.37 22.07 17.97
N ALA A 118 0.77 21.90 18.64
CA ALA A 118 1.20 20.62 19.19
C ALA A 118 0.22 20.06 20.24
N ALA A 119 -0.37 20.93 21.06
CA ALA A 119 -1.35 20.51 22.07
C ALA A 119 -2.70 20.10 21.46
N VAL A 120 -3.15 20.78 20.40
CA VAL A 120 -4.49 20.53 19.81
C VAL A 120 -4.47 19.52 18.67
N SER A 121 -3.31 19.34 18.01
CA SER A 121 -3.20 18.55 16.79
C SER A 121 -3.45 17.08 17.03
N ARG A 122 -4.19 16.47 16.11
CA ARG A 122 -4.40 15.02 16.04
C ARG A 122 -4.17 14.57 14.62
N LYS A 123 -3.34 13.55 14.42
CA LYS A 123 -3.19 12.94 13.09
C LYS A 123 -4.52 12.33 12.64
N ALA A 124 -4.77 12.34 11.34
CA ALA A 124 -5.86 11.57 10.78
C ALA A 124 -5.56 10.06 10.94
N GLU A 125 -6.58 9.26 11.16
CA GLU A 125 -6.50 7.80 11.17
C GLU A 125 -7.11 7.29 9.87
N ASP A 126 -6.32 6.58 9.09
CA ASP A 126 -6.77 5.98 7.83
C ASP A 126 -7.67 4.77 8.08
N SER A 127 -8.58 4.54 7.14
CA SER A 127 -9.32 3.28 7.06
C SER A 127 -8.37 2.13 6.72
N SER A 128 -8.62 0.96 7.31
CA SER A 128 -7.85 -0.26 7.09
C SER A 128 -8.74 -1.45 6.72
N ILE A 129 -8.18 -2.38 5.94
CA ILE A 129 -8.81 -3.64 5.56
C ILE A 129 -8.25 -4.77 6.43
N LYS A 130 -9.13 -5.50 7.11
CA LYS A 130 -8.84 -6.79 7.74
C LYS A 130 -9.43 -7.90 6.88
N PHE A 131 -8.58 -8.78 6.38
CA PHE A 131 -8.98 -9.96 5.62
C PHE A 131 -9.16 -11.15 6.57
N LEU A 132 -10.39 -11.65 6.65
CA LEU A 132 -10.82 -12.77 7.48
C LEU A 132 -11.09 -13.97 6.57
N ALA A 133 -10.04 -14.70 6.20
CA ALA A 133 -10.12 -15.69 5.13
C ALA A 133 -11.07 -16.87 5.44
N GLU A 134 -11.28 -17.16 6.73
CA GLU A 134 -12.13 -18.25 7.22
C GLU A 134 -13.52 -17.76 7.67
N ASP A 135 -13.70 -16.48 7.97
CA ASP A 135 -14.95 -15.93 8.51
C ASP A 135 -15.89 -15.39 7.44
N LYS A 136 -17.16 -15.24 7.82
CA LYS A 136 -18.15 -14.44 7.10
C LYS A 136 -18.60 -13.29 8.01
N PRO A 137 -18.45 -12.01 7.61
CA PRO A 137 -17.93 -11.54 6.31
C PRO A 137 -16.41 -11.70 6.17
N ARG A 138 -15.92 -11.91 4.93
CA ARG A 138 -14.48 -12.10 4.63
C ARG A 138 -13.63 -10.85 4.81
N PHE A 139 -14.26 -9.68 4.87
CA PHE A 139 -13.59 -8.41 5.04
C PHE A 139 -14.25 -7.61 6.14
N SER A 140 -13.42 -6.97 6.96
CA SER A 140 -13.82 -5.93 7.89
C SER A 140 -13.05 -4.66 7.55
N ILE A 141 -13.76 -3.57 7.31
CA ILE A 141 -13.18 -2.26 7.01
C ILE A 141 -13.37 -1.37 8.23
N SER A 142 -12.28 -0.81 8.75
CA SER A 142 -12.36 0.19 9.82
C SER A 142 -12.73 1.56 9.23
N ARG A 143 -13.48 2.37 9.98
CA ARG A 143 -13.80 3.72 9.55
C ARG A 143 -12.64 4.66 9.88
N GLU A 144 -12.28 5.48 8.89
CA GLU A 144 -11.32 6.55 9.03
C GLU A 144 -11.77 7.63 10.03
N LYS A 145 -10.82 8.30 10.68
CA LYS A 145 -11.10 9.43 11.57
C LYS A 145 -10.34 10.67 11.09
N PRO A 146 -11.03 11.81 10.90
CA PRO A 146 -10.35 13.04 10.52
C PRO A 146 -9.39 13.49 11.64
N GLY A 147 -8.22 13.94 11.20
CA GLY A 147 -7.28 14.66 12.04
C GLY A 147 -7.70 16.10 12.24
N ARG A 148 -6.90 16.85 12.98
CA ARG A 148 -7.06 18.30 13.13
C ARG A 148 -5.74 18.99 13.41
N THR A 149 -5.65 20.26 13.05
CA THR A 149 -4.54 21.18 13.37
C THR A 149 -5.10 22.55 13.74
N ALA A 150 -4.35 23.36 14.48
CA ALA A 150 -4.74 24.74 14.75
C ALA A 150 -4.76 25.55 13.44
N ASP A 151 -5.73 26.44 13.25
CA ASP A 151 -5.76 27.30 12.07
C ASP A 151 -4.75 28.46 12.20
N GLU A 152 -3.56 28.27 11.62
CA GLU A 152 -2.50 29.29 11.67
C GLU A 152 -2.93 30.63 11.06
N LYS A 153 -3.71 30.61 9.97
CA LYS A 153 -4.15 31.84 9.31
C LYS A 153 -5.13 32.58 10.20
N ASP A 154 -6.07 31.86 10.80
CA ASP A 154 -7.03 32.43 11.76
C ASP A 154 -6.33 33.01 12.99
N PHE A 155 -5.33 32.29 13.53
CA PHE A 155 -4.52 32.74 14.67
C PHE A 155 -3.92 34.14 14.45
N TYR A 156 -3.16 34.32 13.36
CA TYR A 156 -2.53 35.62 13.07
C TYR A 156 -3.56 36.70 12.72
N ASN A 157 -4.67 36.34 12.05
CA ASN A 157 -5.72 37.30 11.71
C ASN A 157 -6.44 37.83 12.96
N LYS A 158 -6.84 36.95 13.88
CA LYS A 158 -7.55 37.33 15.10
C LYS A 158 -6.64 38.11 16.05
N LEU A 159 -5.36 37.74 16.17
CA LEU A 159 -4.39 38.53 16.95
C LEU A 159 -4.17 39.92 16.35
N PHE A 160 -4.02 40.01 15.02
CA PHE A 160 -3.88 41.30 14.34
C PHE A 160 -5.08 42.21 14.60
N LEU A 161 -6.31 41.69 14.43
CA LEU A 161 -7.54 42.45 14.70
C LEU A 161 -7.68 42.81 16.18
N LEU A 162 -7.33 41.90 17.09
CA LEU A 162 -7.34 42.19 18.52
C LEU A 162 -6.45 43.39 18.80
N TRP A 163 -5.16 43.34 18.43
CA TRP A 163 -4.20 44.38 18.76
C TRP A 163 -4.36 45.70 18.01
N GLN A 164 -5.16 45.75 16.94
CA GLN A 164 -5.59 47.01 16.34
C GLN A 164 -6.61 47.78 17.19
N HIS A 165 -7.39 47.08 18.02
CA HIS A 165 -8.51 47.67 18.75
C HIS A 165 -8.38 47.56 20.28
N ASN A 166 -7.69 46.54 20.77
CA ASN A 166 -7.50 46.22 22.17
C ASN A 166 -6.08 45.65 22.38
N LEU A 167 -5.28 46.30 23.21
CA LEU A 167 -3.90 45.88 23.51
C LEU A 167 -3.86 44.49 24.19
N SER A 168 -4.90 44.13 24.93
CA SER A 168 -5.04 42.83 25.58
C SER A 168 -6.45 42.25 25.37
N GLY A 169 -6.57 40.93 25.50
CA GLY A 169 -7.88 40.30 25.39
C GLY A 169 -7.86 38.80 25.23
N ARG A 170 -8.99 38.26 24.78
CA ARG A 170 -9.17 36.83 24.54
C ARG A 170 -9.56 36.58 23.10
N ILE A 171 -8.98 35.55 22.49
CA ILE A 171 -9.43 35.05 21.18
C ILE A 171 -9.75 33.56 21.28
N THR A 172 -10.76 33.15 20.52
CA THR A 172 -11.05 31.73 20.30
C THR A 172 -10.45 31.34 18.96
N LEU A 173 -9.59 30.34 18.96
CA LEU A 173 -8.91 29.83 17.78
C LEU A 173 -9.65 28.59 17.24
N ASP A 174 -9.92 28.60 15.94
CA ASP A 174 -10.54 27.47 15.26
C ASP A 174 -9.49 26.42 14.85
N VAL A 175 -9.95 25.19 14.60
CA VAL A 175 -9.12 24.10 14.08
C VAL A 175 -9.51 23.76 12.65
N LYS A 176 -8.53 23.39 11.84
CA LYS A 176 -8.75 22.82 10.51
C LYS A 176 -8.78 21.30 10.60
N ALA A 177 -9.77 20.68 9.98
CA ALA A 177 -9.81 19.24 9.78
C ALA A 177 -8.69 18.81 8.81
N VAL A 178 -8.03 17.71 9.13
CA VAL A 178 -7.07 17.04 8.24
C VAL A 178 -7.72 15.77 7.74
N ALA A 179 -7.91 15.66 6.42
CA ALA A 179 -8.49 14.49 5.82
C ALA A 179 -7.57 13.26 5.99
N PRO A 180 -8.14 12.06 6.22
CA PRO A 180 -7.39 10.82 6.13
C PRO A 180 -6.96 10.57 4.68
N SER A 181 -5.85 9.85 4.51
CA SER A 181 -5.29 9.49 3.21
C SER A 181 -6.04 8.34 2.55
N VAL A 182 -6.68 7.49 3.35
CA VAL A 182 -7.51 6.37 2.86
C VAL A 182 -8.83 6.33 3.62
N THR A 183 -9.92 6.27 2.87
CA THR A 183 -11.30 6.19 3.38
C THR A 183 -11.85 4.76 3.29
N ALA A 184 -12.88 4.47 4.09
CA ALA A 184 -13.60 3.20 4.03
C ALA A 184 -14.26 2.99 2.68
N ALA A 185 -14.75 4.06 2.04
CA ALA A 185 -15.34 4.01 0.71
C ALA A 185 -14.32 3.60 -0.37
N GLU A 186 -13.08 4.08 -0.27
CA GLU A 186 -11.99 3.63 -1.17
C GLU A 186 -11.59 2.19 -0.90
N ASN A 187 -11.49 1.78 0.37
CA ASN A 187 -11.20 0.40 0.73
C ASN A 187 -12.29 -0.57 0.26
N GLN A 188 -13.56 -0.15 0.24
CA GLN A 188 -14.65 -0.96 -0.31
C GLN A 188 -14.46 -1.27 -1.79
N LYS A 189 -13.86 -0.35 -2.56
CA LYS A 189 -13.52 -0.55 -3.98
C LYS A 189 -12.27 -1.41 -4.19
N ARG A 190 -11.52 -1.72 -3.14
CA ARG A 190 -10.27 -2.52 -3.17
C ARG A 190 -10.46 -3.97 -2.71
N ILE A 191 -11.69 -4.39 -2.41
CA ILE A 191 -12.03 -5.75 -1.95
C ILE A 191 -13.07 -6.44 -2.84
N LEU A 192 -13.20 -5.99 -4.09
CA LEU A 192 -14.13 -6.54 -5.07
C LEU A 192 -13.63 -7.89 -5.58
N LEU A 193 -14.55 -8.79 -5.92
CA LEU A 193 -14.21 -10.09 -6.51
C LEU A 193 -13.65 -9.86 -7.92
N ARG A 194 -12.38 -10.24 -8.15
CA ARG A 194 -11.73 -10.18 -9.46
C ARG A 194 -11.91 -11.47 -10.26
N SER A 195 -11.86 -12.61 -9.58
CA SER A 195 -12.10 -13.93 -10.19
C SER A 195 -12.51 -14.97 -9.15
N GLU A 196 -13.20 -15.99 -9.63
CA GLU A 196 -13.51 -17.20 -8.90
C GLU A 196 -13.32 -18.39 -9.83
N PHE A 197 -12.44 -19.32 -9.43
CA PHE A 197 -12.23 -20.54 -10.18
C PHE A 197 -12.27 -21.75 -9.27
N PHE A 198 -12.74 -22.89 -9.79
CA PHE A 198 -12.78 -24.13 -9.05
C PHE A 198 -12.38 -25.33 -9.91
N THR A 199 -11.89 -26.37 -9.24
CA THR A 199 -11.74 -27.71 -9.82
C THR A 199 -12.46 -28.73 -8.95
N ASP A 200 -13.07 -29.72 -9.60
CA ASP A 200 -13.77 -30.81 -8.92
C ASP A 200 -12.79 -31.91 -8.52
N TYR A 201 -12.90 -32.40 -7.29
CA TYR A 201 -12.14 -33.56 -6.82
C TYR A 201 -13.04 -34.61 -6.15
N SER A 202 -14.33 -34.63 -6.49
CA SER A 202 -15.33 -35.52 -5.89
C SER A 202 -15.01 -37.01 -6.06
N SER A 203 -14.41 -37.39 -7.19
CA SER A 203 -13.94 -38.75 -7.48
C SER A 203 -12.62 -39.13 -6.79
N SER A 204 -12.05 -38.25 -5.98
CA SER A 204 -10.75 -38.49 -5.34
C SER A 204 -10.89 -39.35 -4.08
N GLY A 205 -10.01 -40.33 -3.94
CA GLY A 205 -9.82 -41.06 -2.69
C GLY A 205 -9.45 -40.13 -1.51
N ALA A 206 -9.62 -40.65 -0.29
CA ALA A 206 -9.46 -39.87 0.95
C ALA A 206 -8.08 -39.21 1.08
N ASN A 207 -6.99 -39.93 0.76
CA ASN A 207 -5.63 -39.39 0.84
C ASN A 207 -5.41 -38.20 -0.11
N ARG A 208 -5.87 -38.32 -1.35
CA ARG A 208 -5.77 -37.24 -2.36
C ARG A 208 -6.60 -36.03 -1.94
N SER A 209 -7.82 -36.24 -1.44
CA SER A 209 -8.69 -35.17 -0.92
C SER A 209 -8.02 -34.42 0.24
N SER A 210 -7.43 -35.16 1.19
CA SER A 210 -6.72 -34.60 2.35
C SER A 210 -5.52 -33.74 1.94
N ASN A 211 -4.76 -34.17 0.92
CA ASN A 211 -3.65 -33.40 0.36
C ASN A 211 -4.11 -32.07 -0.28
N ILE A 212 -5.24 -32.10 -1.01
CA ILE A 212 -5.83 -30.91 -1.63
C ILE A 212 -6.25 -29.91 -0.54
N GLU A 213 -6.97 -30.37 0.48
CA GLU A 213 -7.42 -29.53 1.60
C GLU A 213 -6.26 -28.91 2.39
N LEU A 214 -5.17 -29.67 2.58
CA LEU A 214 -3.97 -29.17 3.24
C LEU A 214 -3.29 -28.07 2.40
N ALA A 215 -3.15 -28.27 1.09
CA ALA A 215 -2.55 -27.28 0.21
C ALA A 215 -3.45 -26.02 0.07
N MET A 216 -4.77 -26.18 0.00
CA MET A 216 -5.72 -25.05 -0.02
C MET A 216 -5.62 -24.21 1.25
N ARG A 217 -5.54 -24.84 2.42
CA ARG A 217 -5.33 -24.13 3.71
C ARG A 217 -4.04 -23.30 3.72
N ALA A 218 -2.96 -23.80 3.12
CA ALA A 218 -1.71 -23.06 3.04
C ALA A 218 -1.78 -21.81 2.14
N LEU A 219 -2.72 -21.78 1.18
CA LEU A 219 -2.94 -20.62 0.30
C LEU A 219 -3.93 -19.60 0.89
N ASN A 220 -4.86 -20.05 1.75
CA ASN A 220 -5.94 -19.23 2.27
C ASN A 220 -5.40 -18.09 3.14
N GLY A 221 -5.88 -16.88 2.92
CA GLY A 221 -5.41 -15.71 3.68
C GLY A 221 -4.22 -14.99 3.06
N THR A 222 -3.74 -15.43 1.89
CA THR A 222 -2.62 -14.76 1.21
C THR A 222 -3.01 -13.33 0.83
N ARG A 223 -2.09 -12.41 1.14
CA ARG A 223 -2.14 -10.99 0.78
C ARG A 223 -0.94 -10.66 -0.10
N LEU A 224 -1.17 -10.01 -1.25
CA LEU A 224 -0.09 -9.69 -2.19
C LEU A 224 -0.20 -8.23 -2.63
N LYS A 225 0.76 -7.41 -2.21
CA LYS A 225 0.84 -5.99 -2.58
C LYS A 225 1.07 -5.83 -4.09
N CYS A 226 0.72 -4.66 -4.63
CA CYS A 226 1.10 -4.28 -5.99
C CYS A 226 2.61 -4.44 -6.20
N GLY A 227 3.00 -5.06 -7.32
CA GLY A 227 4.38 -5.44 -7.66
C GLY A 227 4.92 -6.64 -6.88
N GLY A 228 4.18 -7.20 -5.93
CA GLY A 228 4.59 -8.38 -5.18
C GLY A 228 4.51 -9.65 -6.02
N GLN A 229 5.54 -10.49 -5.94
CA GLN A 229 5.57 -11.81 -6.55
C GLN A 229 5.10 -12.89 -5.57
N PHE A 230 4.33 -13.85 -6.07
CA PHE A 230 3.90 -15.05 -5.38
C PHE A 230 4.62 -16.29 -5.93
N SER A 231 4.95 -17.23 -5.05
CA SER A 231 5.44 -18.57 -5.39
C SER A 231 4.58 -19.62 -4.70
N PHE A 232 4.02 -20.54 -5.49
CA PHE A 232 3.18 -21.62 -4.97
C PHE A 232 3.98 -22.55 -4.08
N ASN A 233 5.20 -22.92 -4.47
CA ASN A 233 6.07 -23.76 -3.67
C ASN A 233 6.48 -23.09 -2.36
N ALA A 234 6.72 -21.78 -2.34
CA ALA A 234 7.02 -21.06 -1.11
C ALA A 234 5.81 -21.04 -0.16
N ALA A 235 4.60 -20.78 -0.69
CA ALA A 235 3.38 -20.72 0.12
C ALA A 235 2.97 -22.08 0.69
N VAL A 236 2.98 -23.13 -0.14
CA VAL A 236 2.53 -24.47 0.25
C VAL A 236 3.64 -25.24 0.99
N GLY A 237 4.91 -24.97 0.68
CA GLY A 237 6.09 -25.65 1.22
C GLY A 237 6.26 -27.11 0.75
N PRO A 238 7.22 -27.86 1.32
CA PRO A 238 7.53 -29.23 0.91
C PRO A 238 6.39 -30.22 1.20
N ARG A 239 6.19 -31.20 0.31
CA ARG A 239 5.11 -32.20 0.39
C ARG A 239 5.61 -33.48 1.03
N THR A 240 5.67 -33.49 2.37
CA THR A 240 6.20 -34.60 3.17
C THR A 240 5.15 -35.15 4.14
N GLU A 241 5.30 -36.42 4.53
CA GLU A 241 4.43 -37.05 5.54
C GLU A 241 4.44 -36.29 6.87
N LYS A 242 5.60 -35.78 7.30
CA LYS A 242 5.73 -34.96 8.52
C LYS A 242 4.85 -33.71 8.49
N ARG A 243 4.54 -33.18 7.30
CA ARG A 243 3.64 -32.03 7.14
C ARG A 243 2.17 -32.44 6.90
N GLY A 244 1.87 -33.73 7.00
CA GLY A 244 0.52 -34.29 6.86
C GLY A 244 0.14 -34.72 5.44
N TYR A 245 1.06 -34.66 4.48
CA TYR A 245 0.80 -35.16 3.13
C TYR A 245 0.80 -36.68 3.10
N LYS A 246 -0.15 -37.25 2.36
CA LYS A 246 -0.39 -38.69 2.25
C LYS A 246 -0.05 -39.21 0.86
N GLN A 247 0.18 -40.52 0.76
CA GLN A 247 0.41 -41.21 -0.50
C GLN A 247 -0.88 -41.24 -1.35
N ALA A 248 -0.75 -40.83 -2.61
CA ALA A 248 -1.80 -40.84 -3.63
C ALA A 248 -1.15 -40.91 -5.02
N LYS A 249 -1.96 -41.11 -6.07
CA LYS A 249 -1.43 -41.13 -7.45
C LYS A 249 -0.82 -39.76 -7.83
N ILE A 250 0.41 -39.80 -8.33
CA ILE A 250 1.19 -38.69 -8.91
C ILE A 250 1.61 -39.05 -10.34
N ILE A 251 2.05 -38.06 -11.13
CA ILE A 251 2.59 -38.28 -12.47
C ILE A 251 4.11 -38.19 -12.43
N VAL A 252 4.80 -39.26 -12.81
CA VAL A 252 6.27 -39.31 -12.96
C VAL A 252 6.60 -39.92 -14.31
N GLY A 253 7.43 -39.23 -15.11
CA GLY A 253 7.84 -39.73 -16.44
C GLY A 253 6.66 -40.05 -17.38
N GLY A 254 5.52 -39.36 -17.24
CA GLY A 254 4.33 -39.63 -18.05
C GLY A 254 3.53 -40.86 -17.63
N LYS A 255 3.75 -41.41 -16.42
CA LYS A 255 2.96 -42.51 -15.85
C LYS A 255 2.39 -42.13 -14.49
N TYR A 256 1.24 -42.71 -14.15
CA TYR A 256 0.67 -42.59 -12.81
C TYR A 256 1.34 -43.59 -11.87
N VAL A 257 1.98 -43.10 -10.81
CA VAL A 257 2.63 -43.90 -9.76
C VAL A 257 2.16 -43.43 -8.39
N ASP A 258 2.31 -44.22 -7.34
CA ASP A 258 2.01 -43.76 -5.99
C ASP A 258 3.13 -42.89 -5.45
N GLY A 259 2.77 -41.77 -4.83
CA GLY A 259 3.74 -40.87 -4.20
C GLY A 259 3.08 -39.88 -3.24
N ILE A 260 3.89 -39.20 -2.43
CA ILE A 260 3.40 -38.29 -1.40
C ILE A 260 2.90 -36.99 -2.06
N GLY A 261 1.75 -36.50 -1.62
CA GLY A 261 1.22 -35.20 -2.05
C GLY A 261 0.44 -35.23 -3.38
N GLY A 262 0.04 -36.40 -3.86
CA GLY A 262 -0.89 -36.49 -5.00
C GLY A 262 -2.15 -35.65 -4.76
N GLY A 263 -2.49 -34.82 -5.76
CA GLY A 263 -3.56 -33.81 -5.67
C GLY A 263 -3.08 -32.36 -5.62
N VAL A 264 -1.84 -32.09 -5.20
CA VAL A 264 -1.34 -30.70 -5.05
C VAL A 264 -1.25 -29.94 -6.37
N CYS A 265 -0.91 -30.60 -7.49
CA CYS A 265 -0.92 -29.94 -8.81
C CYS A 265 -2.32 -29.49 -9.25
N GLN A 266 -3.39 -30.14 -8.76
CA GLN A 266 -4.75 -29.68 -9.01
C GLN A 266 -5.00 -28.34 -8.29
N VAL A 267 -4.47 -28.17 -7.08
CA VAL A 267 -4.54 -26.89 -6.34
C VAL A 267 -3.75 -25.79 -7.05
N SER A 268 -2.54 -26.10 -7.54
CA SER A 268 -1.77 -25.17 -8.39
C SER A 268 -2.55 -24.78 -9.64
N THR A 269 -3.17 -25.76 -10.30
CA THR A 269 -4.04 -25.52 -11.47
C THR A 269 -5.22 -24.62 -11.13
N THR A 270 -5.90 -24.84 -10.00
CA THR A 270 -6.99 -23.95 -9.56
C THR A 270 -6.49 -22.53 -9.37
N LEU A 271 -5.34 -22.34 -8.70
CA LEU A 271 -4.78 -21.03 -8.42
C LEU A 271 -4.35 -20.32 -9.71
N TYR A 272 -3.69 -21.05 -10.61
CA TYR A 272 -3.25 -20.55 -11.92
C TYR A 272 -4.42 -19.98 -12.72
N ASN A 273 -5.53 -20.69 -12.79
CA ASN A 273 -6.72 -20.22 -13.53
C ASN A 273 -7.39 -19.02 -12.83
N ALA A 274 -7.50 -19.03 -11.50
CA ALA A 274 -7.98 -17.88 -10.76
C ALA A 274 -7.10 -16.65 -11.00
N ALA A 275 -5.77 -16.82 -11.03
CA ALA A 275 -4.80 -15.76 -11.30
C ALA A 275 -4.91 -15.21 -12.73
N LEU A 276 -5.06 -16.08 -13.74
CA LEU A 276 -5.30 -15.70 -15.13
C LEU A 276 -6.58 -14.86 -15.26
N GLU A 277 -7.69 -15.33 -14.69
CA GLU A 277 -8.99 -14.66 -14.76
C GLU A 277 -9.02 -13.36 -13.93
N ALA A 278 -8.20 -13.26 -12.87
CA ALA A 278 -8.02 -12.04 -12.08
C ALA A 278 -7.14 -10.98 -12.79
N GLY A 279 -6.55 -11.31 -13.94
CA GLY A 279 -5.66 -10.41 -14.68
C GLY A 279 -4.28 -10.25 -14.04
N LEU A 280 -3.80 -11.25 -13.31
CA LEU A 280 -2.44 -11.26 -12.76
C LEU A 280 -1.42 -11.65 -13.83
N CYS A 281 -0.16 -11.25 -13.61
CA CYS A 281 0.92 -11.52 -14.54
C CYS A 281 1.59 -12.84 -14.17
N ILE A 282 1.42 -13.87 -15.01
CA ILE A 282 2.05 -15.17 -14.79
C ILE A 282 3.52 -15.08 -15.19
N ASP A 283 4.40 -15.35 -14.24
CA ASP A 283 5.86 -15.31 -14.42
C ASP A 283 6.41 -16.70 -14.78
N GLU A 284 5.88 -17.74 -14.14
CA GLU A 284 6.28 -19.14 -14.35
C GLU A 284 5.05 -20.04 -14.26
N ALA A 285 4.78 -20.82 -15.29
CA ALA A 285 3.79 -21.89 -15.26
C ALA A 285 4.14 -22.96 -16.31
N SER A 286 4.10 -24.23 -15.92
CA SER A 286 4.35 -25.37 -16.82
C SER A 286 3.15 -26.31 -16.85
N GLY A 287 2.83 -26.85 -18.02
CA GLY A 287 1.82 -27.92 -18.16
C GLY A 287 2.34 -29.29 -17.73
N HIS A 288 1.43 -30.21 -17.47
CA HIS A 288 1.71 -31.63 -17.29
C HIS A 288 2.01 -32.30 -18.62
N THR A 289 2.72 -33.43 -18.57
CA THR A 289 2.96 -34.28 -19.74
C THR A 289 1.71 -35.04 -20.18
N LEU A 290 0.77 -35.29 -19.28
CA LEU A 290 -0.52 -35.95 -19.55
C LEU A 290 -1.66 -34.97 -19.37
N ALA A 291 -2.66 -35.04 -20.25
CA ALA A 291 -3.86 -34.24 -20.11
C ALA A 291 -4.63 -34.62 -18.83
N SER A 292 -5.03 -33.62 -18.06
CA SER A 292 -5.84 -33.80 -16.85
C SER A 292 -7.33 -33.70 -17.18
N SER A 293 -8.16 -34.56 -16.58
CA SER A 293 -9.60 -34.58 -16.83
C SER A 293 -10.38 -33.42 -16.19
N TYR A 294 -9.83 -32.80 -15.14
CA TYR A 294 -10.49 -31.76 -14.35
C TYR A 294 -10.27 -30.34 -14.91
N ILE A 295 -9.55 -30.19 -16.03
CA ILE A 295 -9.23 -28.88 -16.60
C ILE A 295 -9.07 -28.97 -18.12
N GLN A 296 -9.35 -27.85 -18.80
CA GLN A 296 -9.15 -27.74 -20.23
C GLN A 296 -7.65 -27.78 -20.59
N PRO A 297 -7.29 -28.25 -21.80
CA PRO A 297 -5.93 -28.17 -22.31
C PRO A 297 -5.36 -26.75 -22.27
N SER A 298 -4.05 -26.63 -22.06
CA SER A 298 -3.34 -25.36 -21.90
C SER A 298 -3.67 -24.53 -20.66
N PHE A 299 -4.46 -25.09 -19.73
CA PHE A 299 -4.85 -24.41 -18.50
C PHE A 299 -4.46 -25.17 -17.22
N ASP A 300 -3.66 -26.23 -17.32
CA ASP A 300 -3.11 -26.94 -16.17
C ASP A 300 -1.78 -26.35 -15.70
N ALA A 301 -1.48 -26.39 -14.41
CA ALA A 301 -0.21 -25.93 -13.85
C ALA A 301 0.39 -27.04 -12.97
N THR A 302 1.51 -27.60 -13.43
CA THR A 302 2.27 -28.59 -12.69
C THR A 302 3.24 -27.91 -11.73
N VAL A 303 3.49 -28.55 -10.59
CA VAL A 303 4.43 -28.08 -9.58
C VAL A 303 5.18 -29.27 -9.01
N ASN A 304 6.46 -29.07 -8.76
CA ASN A 304 7.31 -30.02 -8.08
C ASN A 304 8.25 -29.26 -7.14
N SER A 305 8.30 -29.68 -5.87
CA SER A 305 9.08 -28.99 -4.84
C SER A 305 10.54 -28.85 -5.30
N GLY A 306 11.03 -27.61 -5.35
CA GLY A 306 12.42 -27.31 -5.68
C GLY A 306 12.79 -27.32 -7.17
N THR A 307 11.87 -27.65 -8.08
CA THR A 307 12.18 -27.72 -9.53
C THR A 307 11.20 -26.99 -10.43
N VAL A 308 9.88 -27.20 -10.27
CA VAL A 308 8.84 -26.58 -11.10
C VAL A 308 7.88 -25.82 -10.21
N ASP A 309 7.65 -24.54 -10.48
CA ASP A 309 6.80 -23.69 -9.67
C ASP A 309 5.68 -23.03 -10.49
N LEU A 310 4.68 -22.54 -9.77
CA LEU A 310 3.74 -21.55 -10.28
C LEU A 310 4.10 -20.21 -9.62
N LYS A 311 4.55 -19.25 -10.43
CA LYS A 311 4.84 -17.89 -9.98
C LYS A 311 4.03 -16.87 -10.77
N PHE A 312 3.56 -15.87 -10.06
CA PHE A 312 2.88 -14.74 -10.66
C PHE A 312 3.11 -13.47 -9.85
N THR A 313 3.07 -12.34 -10.54
CA THR A 313 3.19 -11.01 -9.95
C THR A 313 1.83 -10.32 -9.92
N ASN A 314 1.51 -9.66 -8.80
CA ASN A 314 0.41 -8.72 -8.74
C ASN A 314 0.77 -7.45 -9.53
N CYS A 315 0.49 -7.47 -10.83
CA CYS A 315 0.64 -6.31 -11.71
C CYS A 315 -0.58 -5.39 -11.75
N THR A 316 -1.53 -5.54 -10.81
CA THR A 316 -2.73 -4.70 -10.69
C THR A 316 -2.51 -3.53 -9.74
N GLU A 317 -3.42 -2.56 -9.76
CA GLU A 317 -3.41 -1.47 -8.78
C GLU A 317 -3.92 -1.96 -7.42
N GLY A 318 -3.10 -1.74 -6.38
CA GLY A 318 -3.44 -2.09 -5.01
C GLY A 318 -3.11 -3.53 -4.62
N GLU A 319 -3.52 -3.91 -3.42
CA GLU A 319 -3.30 -5.24 -2.85
C GLU A 319 -4.39 -6.20 -3.32
N ILE A 320 -4.02 -7.47 -3.54
CA ILE A 320 -4.97 -8.56 -3.77
C ILE A 320 -5.03 -9.50 -2.57
N PHE A 321 -6.18 -10.16 -2.42
CA PHE A 321 -6.46 -11.11 -1.35
C PHE A 321 -6.89 -12.44 -1.96
N ILE A 322 -6.26 -13.54 -1.54
CA ILE A 322 -6.56 -14.88 -2.05
C ILE A 322 -7.30 -15.65 -0.96
N SER A 323 -8.54 -16.03 -1.25
CA SER A 323 -9.30 -17.00 -0.46
C SER A 323 -9.25 -18.35 -1.16
N ALA A 324 -8.87 -19.38 -0.42
CA ALA A 324 -8.77 -20.74 -0.92
C ALA A 324 -9.53 -21.66 0.05
N VAL A 325 -10.66 -22.21 -0.41
CA VAL A 325 -11.53 -23.07 0.40
C VAL A 325 -11.89 -24.34 -0.34
N CYS A 326 -12.11 -25.41 0.42
CA CYS A 326 -12.71 -26.63 -0.07
C CYS A 326 -14.20 -26.61 0.28
N ASP A 327 -15.08 -26.52 -0.73
CA ASP A 327 -16.53 -26.53 -0.56
C ASP A 327 -17.10 -27.87 -1.03
N GLY A 328 -17.46 -28.73 -0.06
CA GLY A 328 -17.84 -30.13 -0.28
C GLY A 328 -16.71 -30.97 -0.89
N LYS A 329 -16.62 -30.94 -2.23
CA LYS A 329 -15.60 -31.63 -3.04
C LYS A 329 -15.04 -30.77 -4.18
N LYS A 330 -15.16 -29.45 -4.07
CA LYS A 330 -14.61 -28.47 -5.01
C LYS A 330 -13.52 -27.66 -4.34
N ALA A 331 -12.36 -27.58 -4.98
CA ALA A 331 -11.30 -26.67 -4.56
C ALA A 331 -11.59 -25.32 -5.20
N VAL A 332 -12.04 -24.34 -4.41
CA VAL A 332 -12.48 -23.02 -4.87
C VAL A 332 -11.47 -21.96 -4.45
N ILE A 333 -10.96 -21.20 -5.43
CA ILE A 333 -10.10 -20.05 -5.17
C ILE A 333 -10.79 -18.79 -5.68
N LYS A 334 -10.89 -17.80 -4.80
CA LYS A 334 -11.40 -16.46 -5.11
C LYS A 334 -10.28 -15.45 -4.90
N ILE A 335 -10.09 -14.57 -5.88
CA ILE A 335 -9.14 -13.46 -5.79
C ILE A 335 -9.93 -12.17 -5.70
N PHE A 336 -9.65 -11.37 -4.67
CA PHE A 336 -10.25 -10.06 -4.45
C PHE A 336 -9.22 -8.96 -4.62
N GLY A 337 -9.67 -7.77 -4.97
CA GLY A 337 -8.82 -6.59 -5.14
C GLY A 337 -9.61 -5.41 -5.67
N THR A 338 -8.94 -4.50 -6.37
CA THR A 338 -9.60 -3.48 -7.19
C THR A 338 -10.43 -4.13 -8.31
N GLU A 339 -11.35 -3.39 -8.90
CA GLU A 339 -12.18 -3.88 -10.01
C GLU A 339 -11.32 -4.36 -11.19
N ASN A 340 -11.75 -5.44 -11.84
CA ASN A 340 -11.09 -5.92 -13.05
C ASN A 340 -11.60 -5.10 -14.25
N PRO A 341 -10.74 -4.40 -15.01
CA PRO A 341 -11.19 -3.60 -16.16
C PRO A 341 -11.77 -4.45 -17.30
N TYR A 342 -11.49 -5.76 -17.31
CA TYR A 342 -11.98 -6.70 -18.30
C TYR A 342 -12.61 -7.92 -17.63
N GLU A 343 -13.64 -8.46 -18.28
CA GLU A 343 -14.02 -9.85 -18.06
C GLU A 343 -13.07 -10.74 -18.89
N ILE A 344 -12.30 -11.59 -18.21
CA ILE A 344 -11.29 -12.44 -18.85
C ILE A 344 -11.83 -13.86 -18.96
N ARG A 345 -11.92 -14.39 -20.19
CA ARG A 345 -12.40 -15.74 -20.47
C ARG A 345 -11.30 -16.61 -21.06
N ARG A 346 -11.23 -17.86 -20.62
CA ARG A 346 -10.31 -18.88 -21.14
C ARG A 346 -10.88 -19.52 -22.39
N ARG A 347 -10.03 -19.76 -23.38
CA ARG A 347 -10.35 -20.53 -24.59
C ARG A 347 -9.16 -21.39 -24.97
N TYR A 348 -9.41 -22.62 -25.42
CA TYR A 348 -8.37 -23.50 -25.95
C TYR A 348 -8.72 -23.98 -27.35
N VAL A 349 -7.70 -24.37 -28.10
CA VAL A 349 -7.82 -25.00 -29.41
C VAL A 349 -6.90 -26.22 -29.44
N ILE A 350 -7.42 -27.37 -29.88
CA ILE A 350 -6.57 -28.52 -30.20
C ILE A 350 -6.06 -28.33 -31.63
N THR A 351 -4.76 -28.15 -31.79
CA THR A 351 -4.15 -27.86 -33.09
C THR A 351 -3.74 -29.11 -33.84
N ARG A 352 -3.49 -30.21 -33.13
CA ARG A 352 -3.13 -31.50 -33.70
C ARG A 352 -3.53 -32.63 -32.78
N ARG A 353 -4.07 -33.72 -33.32
CA ARG A 353 -4.27 -34.99 -32.61
C ARG A 353 -3.39 -36.06 -33.25
N GLY A 354 -2.75 -36.87 -32.41
CA GLY A 354 -2.03 -38.07 -32.84
C GLY A 354 -2.96 -39.29 -32.93
N SER A 355 -2.37 -40.46 -33.16
CA SER A 355 -3.03 -41.76 -33.03
C SER A 355 -2.97 -42.26 -31.59
N VAL A 356 -3.88 -43.17 -31.25
CA VAL A 356 -3.76 -44.00 -30.06
C VAL A 356 -2.64 -45.01 -30.32
N PRO A 357 -1.62 -45.12 -29.45
CA PRO A 357 -0.56 -46.11 -29.60
C PRO A 357 -1.11 -47.52 -29.38
N GLU A 358 -0.42 -48.53 -29.91
CA GLU A 358 -0.76 -49.93 -29.71
C GLU A 358 -0.88 -50.30 -28.23
N ASP A 359 -1.81 -51.20 -27.94
CA ASP A 359 -2.06 -51.69 -26.60
C ASP A 359 -0.86 -52.47 -26.05
N GLU A 360 -0.59 -52.29 -24.76
CA GLU A 360 0.32 -53.15 -24.03
C GLU A 360 -0.42 -54.43 -23.60
N ILE A 361 0.14 -55.59 -23.94
CA ILE A 361 -0.40 -56.88 -23.52
C ILE A 361 0.34 -57.34 -22.27
N ILE A 362 -0.40 -57.58 -21.19
CA ILE A 362 0.11 -58.15 -19.94
C ILE A 362 -0.47 -59.55 -19.73
N LEU A 363 0.32 -60.48 -19.19
CA LEU A 363 -0.17 -61.81 -18.84
C LEU A 363 -0.86 -61.77 -17.48
N ASP A 364 -2.05 -62.37 -17.38
CA ASP A 364 -2.78 -62.50 -16.12
C ASP A 364 -2.31 -63.73 -15.33
N THR A 365 -1.08 -63.68 -14.84
CA THR A 365 -0.49 -64.79 -14.06
C THR A 365 -1.10 -64.96 -12.67
N GLU A 366 -1.85 -63.95 -12.20
CA GLU A 366 -2.47 -63.95 -10.87
C GLU A 366 -3.98 -64.26 -10.91
N GLY A 367 -4.54 -64.55 -12.10
CA GLY A 367 -5.96 -64.88 -12.26
C GLY A 367 -6.91 -63.75 -11.84
N ARG A 368 -6.50 -62.49 -12.04
CA ARG A 368 -7.29 -61.31 -11.63
C ARG A 368 -8.40 -60.95 -12.61
N TYR A 369 -8.28 -61.37 -13.86
CA TYR A 369 -9.12 -60.89 -14.97
C TYR A 369 -9.84 -62.00 -15.72
N PHE A 370 -9.44 -63.25 -15.52
CA PHE A 370 -10.02 -64.40 -16.18
C PHE A 370 -10.39 -65.49 -15.17
N THR A 371 -11.42 -66.28 -15.47
CA THR A 371 -11.82 -67.45 -14.67
C THR A 371 -11.09 -68.70 -15.15
N ASP A 372 -11.29 -69.82 -14.46
CA ASP A 372 -10.76 -71.13 -14.89
C ASP A 372 -11.42 -71.66 -16.18
N GLU A 373 -12.59 -71.10 -16.53
CA GLU A 373 -13.33 -71.43 -17.74
C GLU A 373 -12.86 -70.62 -18.97
N SER A 374 -12.10 -69.54 -18.76
CA SER A 374 -11.55 -68.72 -19.84
C SER A 374 -10.48 -69.46 -20.64
N GLU A 375 -10.49 -69.30 -21.96
CA GLU A 375 -9.56 -69.98 -22.85
C GLU A 375 -8.17 -69.33 -22.82
N SER A 376 -7.11 -70.15 -22.91
CA SER A 376 -5.74 -69.65 -23.02
C SER A 376 -5.61 -68.74 -24.25
N GLY A 377 -5.00 -67.56 -24.04
CA GLY A 377 -4.85 -66.55 -25.08
C GLY A 377 -6.01 -65.56 -25.22
N GLU A 378 -7.11 -65.73 -24.49
CA GLU A 378 -8.20 -64.75 -24.43
C GLU A 378 -7.67 -63.38 -23.96
N LEU A 379 -8.21 -62.29 -24.53
CA LEU A 379 -7.81 -60.90 -24.23
C LEU A 379 -8.96 -60.11 -23.63
N VAL A 380 -8.72 -59.42 -22.51
CA VAL A 380 -9.67 -58.52 -21.89
C VAL A 380 -9.07 -57.13 -21.68
N ARG A 381 -9.86 -56.09 -21.98
CA ARG A 381 -9.41 -54.70 -21.90
C ARG A 381 -9.53 -54.16 -20.49
N ILE A 382 -8.39 -53.84 -19.88
CA ILE A 382 -8.32 -53.26 -18.54
C ILE A 382 -8.28 -51.74 -18.61
N LYS A 383 -7.67 -51.19 -19.67
CA LYS A 383 -7.50 -49.75 -19.82
C LYS A 383 -7.57 -49.34 -21.29
N ASN A 384 -8.32 -48.27 -21.56
CA ASN A 384 -8.35 -47.65 -22.88
C ASN A 384 -7.10 -46.80 -23.13
N GLY A 385 -6.56 -46.90 -24.34
CA GLY A 385 -5.53 -45.98 -24.81
C GLY A 385 -6.12 -44.61 -25.12
N LEU A 386 -5.30 -43.57 -25.05
CA LEU A 386 -5.66 -42.19 -25.38
C LEU A 386 -4.63 -41.62 -26.35
N ALA A 387 -5.11 -40.97 -27.40
CA ALA A 387 -4.26 -40.27 -28.35
C ALA A 387 -3.63 -39.04 -27.69
N GLY A 388 -2.35 -38.82 -27.98
CA GLY A 388 -1.68 -37.57 -27.63
C GLY A 388 -2.18 -36.43 -28.52
N PHE A 389 -2.01 -35.19 -28.06
CA PHE A 389 -2.43 -34.03 -28.84
C PHE A 389 -1.63 -32.77 -28.48
N GLU A 390 -1.65 -31.81 -29.38
CA GLU A 390 -1.11 -30.47 -29.17
C GLU A 390 -2.26 -29.48 -29.03
N SER A 391 -2.11 -28.50 -28.15
CA SER A 391 -3.13 -27.48 -27.90
C SER A 391 -2.52 -26.10 -27.71
N GLU A 392 -3.34 -25.08 -27.92
CA GLU A 392 -3.02 -23.70 -27.60
C GLU A 392 -4.08 -23.12 -26.67
N GLY A 393 -3.64 -22.39 -25.64
CA GLY A 393 -4.50 -21.68 -24.70
C GLY A 393 -4.51 -20.19 -24.97
N TYR A 394 -5.66 -19.56 -24.79
CA TYR A 394 -5.91 -18.14 -25.02
C TYR A 394 -6.70 -17.53 -23.87
N LEU A 395 -6.40 -16.26 -23.56
CA LEU A 395 -7.27 -15.39 -22.79
C LEU A 395 -7.94 -14.39 -23.71
N ASP A 396 -9.27 -14.37 -23.67
CA ASP A 396 -10.10 -13.42 -24.39
C ASP A 396 -10.59 -12.36 -23.40
N TYR A 397 -10.34 -11.09 -23.71
CA TYR A 397 -10.65 -9.94 -22.86
C TYR A 397 -11.92 -9.28 -23.38
N TYR A 398 -12.91 -9.08 -22.51
CA TYR A 398 -14.19 -8.49 -22.82
C TYR A 398 -14.42 -7.21 -22.03
N GLN A 399 -15.00 -6.20 -22.69
CA GLN A 399 -15.47 -4.97 -22.08
C GLN A 399 -16.90 -4.72 -22.57
N ASN A 400 -17.85 -4.50 -21.66
CA ASN A 400 -19.27 -4.33 -21.97
C ASN A 400 -19.83 -5.43 -22.89
N GLY A 401 -19.45 -6.69 -22.63
CA GLY A 401 -19.88 -7.87 -23.39
C GLY A 401 -19.22 -8.06 -24.76
N LYS A 402 -18.37 -7.13 -25.22
CA LYS A 402 -17.65 -7.24 -26.50
C LYS A 402 -16.22 -7.67 -26.28
N LYS A 403 -15.74 -8.62 -27.08
CA LYS A 403 -14.34 -9.04 -27.08
C LYS A 403 -13.49 -7.91 -27.66
N VAL A 404 -12.56 -7.38 -26.87
CA VAL A 404 -11.66 -6.28 -27.26
C VAL A 404 -10.28 -6.78 -27.65
N PHE A 405 -9.80 -7.86 -27.06
CA PHE A 405 -8.46 -8.41 -27.30
C PHE A 405 -8.39 -9.91 -27.00
N SER A 406 -7.40 -10.59 -27.59
CA SER A 406 -7.09 -11.99 -27.31
C SER A 406 -5.58 -12.18 -27.24
N ARG A 407 -5.13 -12.95 -26.24
CA ARG A 407 -3.72 -13.29 -26.04
C ARG A 407 -3.57 -14.78 -25.96
N ARG A 408 -2.68 -15.36 -26.79
CA ARG A 408 -2.22 -16.74 -26.59
C ARG A 408 -1.32 -16.77 -25.35
N ILE A 409 -1.60 -17.68 -24.42
CA ILE A 409 -0.82 -17.83 -23.19
C ILE A 409 0.30 -18.85 -23.33
N ARG A 410 0.03 -19.97 -24.03
CA ARG A 410 1.02 -21.03 -24.28
C ARG A 410 0.53 -22.03 -25.32
N ARG A 411 1.46 -22.89 -25.74
CA ARG A 411 1.20 -24.08 -26.55
C ARG A 411 1.77 -25.28 -25.80
N ASP A 412 0.95 -26.32 -25.66
CA ASP A 412 1.31 -27.53 -24.95
C ASP A 412 1.22 -28.76 -25.85
N LYS A 413 2.00 -29.78 -25.50
CA LYS A 413 1.93 -31.12 -26.07
C LYS A 413 1.67 -32.13 -24.96
N TYR A 414 0.56 -32.85 -25.08
CA TYR A 414 0.19 -33.93 -24.17
C TYR A 414 0.52 -35.28 -24.82
N ALA A 415 1.17 -36.15 -24.06
CA ALA A 415 1.57 -37.48 -24.50
C ALA A 415 0.36 -38.40 -24.63
N SER A 416 0.47 -39.36 -25.55
CA SER A 416 -0.47 -40.47 -25.66
C SER A 416 -0.33 -41.45 -24.51
N ILE A 417 -1.39 -42.18 -24.21
CA ILE A 417 -1.43 -43.25 -23.21
C ILE A 417 -1.76 -44.56 -23.93
N ARG A 418 -0.97 -45.62 -23.70
CA ARG A 418 -1.29 -46.97 -24.21
C ARG A 418 -2.49 -47.56 -23.49
N GLY A 419 -3.32 -48.29 -24.21
CA GLY A 419 -4.29 -49.18 -23.59
C GLY A 419 -3.58 -50.41 -23.02
N ILE A 420 -4.28 -51.13 -22.16
CA ILE A 420 -3.78 -52.37 -21.55
C ILE A 420 -4.80 -53.46 -21.80
N LEU A 421 -4.33 -54.56 -22.40
CA LEU A 421 -5.03 -55.82 -22.55
C LEU A 421 -4.40 -56.84 -21.60
N ALA A 422 -5.18 -57.47 -20.73
CA ALA A 422 -4.72 -58.69 -20.07
C ALA A 422 -4.96 -59.87 -21.00
N LYS A 423 -4.03 -60.83 -20.98
CA LYS A 423 -4.08 -62.08 -21.72
C LYS A 423 -4.11 -63.26 -20.76
N LYS A 424 -5.04 -64.21 -20.96
CA LYS A 424 -5.03 -65.49 -20.23
C LYS A 424 -3.76 -66.25 -20.60
N PRO A 425 -2.96 -66.70 -19.61
CA PRO A 425 -1.70 -67.41 -19.85
C PRO A 425 -1.83 -68.62 -20.79
#